data_AF-A0A6S7IK35-F1
#
_entry.id   AF-A0A6S7IK35-F1
#
_cell.length_a   1.000
_cell.length_b   1.000
_cell.length_c   1.000
_cell.angle_alpha   90.00
_cell.angle_beta   90.00
_cell.angle_gamma   90.00
#
_symmetry.space_group_name_H-M   'P 1'
#
loop_
_entity.id
_entity.type
_entity.pdbx_description
1 polymer ?
#
loop_
_entity_poly.entity_id
_entity_poly.type
_entity_poly.pdbx_seq_one_letter_code
_entity_poly.pdbx_strand_id
1 'polypeptide(L)'
;MNVDDFKPASVDTSQAGSLDVGKGGEVNVSLPNTQDSGTTVYRGSKKPCPKECVLVVDRGKRTITLERLASTVQLKKIRYIFG
;
A
#
# COMPACT_ATOMS: atom_id res chain seq x y z
N MET A 1 -11.84 -3.40 -13.92
CA MET A 1 -11.59 -2.89 -12.56
C MET A 1 -11.06 -1.49 -12.76
N ASN A 2 -11.78 -0.48 -12.26
CA ASN A 2 -11.36 0.90 -12.48
C ASN A 2 -10.12 1.16 -11.61
N VAL A 3 -9.11 1.83 -12.17
CA VAL A 3 -7.83 2.09 -11.47
C VAL A 3 -8.05 3.03 -10.27
N ASP A 4 -9.17 3.73 -10.25
CA ASP A 4 -9.51 4.75 -9.27
C ASP A 4 -10.09 4.20 -7.95
N ASP A 5 -10.56 2.95 -7.89
CA ASP A 5 -11.24 2.42 -6.69
C ASP A 5 -10.29 2.21 -5.49
N PHE A 6 -8.98 2.16 -5.71
CA PHE A 6 -7.98 1.90 -4.66
C PHE A 6 -7.14 3.12 -4.30
N LYS A 7 -7.32 4.25 -5.00
CA LYS A 7 -6.54 5.46 -4.77
C LYS A 7 -7.39 6.50 -4.03
N PRO A 8 -6.97 6.98 -2.84
CA PRO A 8 -7.67 8.08 -2.19
C PRO A 8 -7.70 9.30 -3.12
N ALA A 9 -8.84 10.00 -3.18
CA ALA A 9 -9.02 11.20 -4.01
C ALA A 9 -8.01 12.32 -3.71
N SER A 10 -7.36 12.27 -2.54
CA SER A 10 -6.37 13.23 -2.10
C SER A 10 -4.93 12.88 -2.47
N VAL A 11 -4.64 11.76 -3.15
CA VAL A 11 -3.25 11.41 -3.52
C VAL A 11 -2.85 12.13 -4.81
N ASP A 12 -1.78 12.93 -4.74
CA ASP A 12 -1.20 13.55 -5.93
C ASP A 12 -0.52 12.48 -6.78
N THR A 13 -1.01 12.31 -8.01
CA THR A 13 -0.51 11.30 -8.94
C THR A 13 0.62 11.81 -9.82
N SER A 14 0.88 13.12 -9.80
CA SER A 14 1.95 13.77 -10.55
C SER A 14 3.33 13.59 -9.88
N GLN A 15 3.33 13.28 -8.59
CA GLN A 15 4.54 13.07 -7.80
C GLN A 15 4.68 11.62 -7.34
N ALA A 16 5.93 11.17 -7.20
CA ALA A 16 6.23 9.84 -6.71
C ALA A 16 6.02 9.73 -5.19
N GLY A 17 5.40 8.65 -4.75
CA GLY A 17 5.43 8.23 -3.35
C GLY A 17 6.70 7.42 -3.02
N SER A 18 6.99 7.26 -1.74
CA SER A 18 8.09 6.40 -1.28
C SER A 18 7.61 5.31 -0.31
N LEU A 19 8.31 4.18 -0.35
CA LEU A 19 8.10 3.02 0.52
C LEU A 19 9.44 2.68 1.16
N ASP A 20 9.50 2.68 2.48
CA ASP A 20 10.66 2.26 3.25
C ASP A 20 10.30 1.06 4.14
N VAL A 21 11.17 0.04 4.12
CA VAL A 21 11.01 -1.16 4.94
C VAL A 21 12.13 -1.19 5.96
N GLY A 22 11.80 -0.83 7.19
CA GLY A 22 12.71 -0.76 8.32
C GLY A 22 13.07 -2.14 8.88
N LYS A 23 14.05 -2.14 9.78
CA LYS A 23 14.43 -3.34 10.55
C LYS A 23 13.23 -3.83 11.36
N GLY A 24 13.09 -5.16 11.49
CA GLY A 24 11.96 -5.77 12.18
C GLY A 24 10.64 -5.77 11.40
N GLY A 25 10.66 -5.40 10.11
CA GLY A 25 9.48 -5.45 9.25
C GLY A 25 8.54 -4.25 9.42
N GLU A 26 9.03 -3.14 9.99
CA GLU A 26 8.34 -1.85 9.91
C GLU A 26 8.22 -1.42 8.45
N VAL A 27 7.07 -0.90 8.06
CA VAL A 27 6.80 -0.40 6.71
C VAL A 27 6.27 1.01 6.80
N ASN A 28 6.94 1.93 6.13
CA ASN A 28 6.61 3.34 6.02
C ASN A 28 6.25 3.65 4.57
N VAL A 29 5.05 4.21 4.34
CA VAL A 29 4.60 4.65 3.03
C VAL A 29 4.31 6.14 3.08
N SER A 30 4.94 6.89 2.18
CA SER A 30 4.80 8.34 2.07
C SER A 30 4.18 8.66 0.73
N LEU A 31 2.95 9.20 0.74
CA LEU A 31 2.22 9.57 -0.47
C LEU A 31 2.03 11.09 -0.53
N PRO A 32 2.37 11.75 -1.66
CA PRO A 32 2.10 13.16 -1.85
C PRO A 32 0.58 13.42 -1.89
N ASN A 33 0.14 14.57 -1.38
CA ASN A 33 -1.27 14.94 -1.27
C ASN A 33 -1.60 16.16 -2.14
N THR A 34 -2.81 16.21 -2.71
CA THR A 34 -3.31 17.33 -3.52
C THR A 34 -3.94 18.47 -2.71
N GLN A 35 -4.40 18.20 -1.48
CA GLN A 35 -5.11 19.21 -0.66
C GLN A 35 -4.16 20.13 0.11
N ASP A 36 -3.04 19.60 0.57
CA ASP A 36 -2.01 20.35 1.28
C ASP A 36 -0.68 19.97 0.64
N SER A 37 0.27 20.90 0.50
CA SER A 37 1.62 20.67 -0.04
C SER A 37 2.48 19.73 0.79
N GLY A 38 1.86 18.87 1.60
CA GLY A 38 2.48 17.90 2.50
C GLY A 38 2.32 16.46 2.02
N THR A 39 3.04 15.59 2.72
CA THR A 39 3.06 14.16 2.46
C THR A 39 2.20 13.44 3.50
N THR A 40 1.29 12.58 3.07
CA THR A 40 0.58 11.68 3.97
C THR A 40 1.46 10.46 4.25
N VAL A 41 1.81 10.26 5.51
CA VAL A 41 2.58 9.10 5.97
C VAL A 41 1.64 8.03 6.49
N TYR A 42 1.84 6.81 6.04
CA TYR A 42 1.20 5.60 6.54
C TYR A 42 2.25 4.68 7.13
N ARG A 43 1.97 4.09 8.30
CA ARG A 43 2.85 3.11 8.93
C ARG A 43 2.14 1.81 9.22
N GLY A 44 2.89 0.72 9.14
CA GLY A 44 2.44 -0.60 9.53
C GLY A 44 3.62 -1.50 9.83
N SER A 45 3.33 -2.73 10.22
CA SER A 45 4.33 -3.77 10.39
C SER A 45 3.90 -5.03 9.65
N LYS A 46 4.90 -5.70 9.07
CA LYS A 46 4.77 -7.00 8.43
C LYS A 46 4.36 -8.04 9.46
N LYS A 47 3.32 -8.81 9.12
CA LYS A 47 2.81 -9.92 9.93
C LYS A 47 2.68 -11.17 9.06
N PRO A 48 3.02 -12.37 9.56
CA PRO A 48 2.73 -13.62 8.85
C PRO A 48 1.23 -13.80 8.59
N CYS A 49 0.85 -14.31 7.41
CA CYS A 49 -0.56 -14.54 7.03
C CYS A 49 -0.77 -15.90 6.32
N PRO A 50 -0.73 -17.02 7.04
CA PRO A 50 -0.60 -18.35 6.42
C PRO A 50 -1.84 -18.85 5.64
N LYS A 51 -2.99 -18.17 5.72
CA LYS A 51 -4.26 -18.63 5.14
C LYS A 51 -4.78 -17.74 4.02
N GLU A 52 -3.95 -16.83 3.50
CA GLU A 52 -4.34 -15.92 2.43
C GLU A 52 -3.67 -16.31 1.11
N CYS A 53 -4.46 -16.27 0.03
CA CYS A 53 -3.98 -16.48 -1.32
C CYS A 53 -4.58 -15.41 -2.24
N VAL A 54 -3.83 -15.04 -3.28
CA VAL A 54 -4.30 -14.17 -4.36
C VAL A 54 -4.41 -14.98 -5.64
N LEU A 55 -5.54 -14.83 -6.33
CA LEU A 55 -5.77 -15.41 -7.64
C LEU A 55 -5.48 -14.36 -8.70
N VAL A 56 -4.46 -14.58 -9.52
CA VAL A 56 -4.10 -13.73 -10.64
C VAL A 56 -4.65 -14.37 -11.92
N VAL A 57 -5.52 -13.62 -12.62
CA VAL A 57 -6.10 -14.04 -13.91
C VAL A 57 -5.55 -13.15 -15.01
N ASP A 58 -4.65 -13.69 -15.82
CA ASP A 58 -4.13 -13.01 -17.02
C ASP A 58 -4.91 -13.48 -18.25
N ARG A 59 -5.74 -12.60 -18.79
CA ARG A 59 -6.57 -12.90 -19.97
C ARG A 59 -5.78 -12.89 -21.28
N GLY A 60 -4.69 -12.12 -21.36
CA GLY A 60 -3.86 -12.04 -22.56
C GLY A 60 -3.01 -13.29 -22.72
N LYS A 61 -2.42 -13.78 -21.62
CA LYS A 61 -1.68 -15.06 -21.60
C LYS A 61 -2.57 -16.28 -21.42
N ARG A 62 -3.85 -16.08 -21.11
CA ARG A 62 -4.83 -17.14 -20.75
C ARG A 62 -4.35 -18.03 -19.61
N THR A 63 -3.68 -17.44 -18.63
CA THR A 63 -3.14 -18.15 -17.46
C THR A 63 -3.88 -17.77 -16.19
N ILE A 64 -3.98 -18.74 -15.28
CA ILE A 64 -4.53 -18.55 -13.94
C ILE A 64 -3.46 -19.01 -12.94
N THR A 65 -3.07 -18.13 -12.04
CA THR A 65 -2.06 -18.41 -11.01
C THR A 65 -2.66 -18.18 -9.62
N LEU A 66 -2.55 -19.17 -8.73
CA LEU A 66 -2.89 -19.03 -7.32
C LEU A 66 -1.61 -18.89 -6.51
N GLU A 67 -1.39 -17.73 -5.90
CA GLU A 67 -0.20 -17.46 -5.08
C GLU A 67 -0.56 -17.37 -3.60
N ARG A 68 0.13 -18.15 -2.76
CA ARG A 68 -0.01 -18.07 -1.30
C ARG A 68 0.79 -16.90 -0.75
N LEU A 69 0.14 -16.05 0.04
CA LEU A 69 0.80 -14.95 0.73
C LEU A 69 1.53 -15.46 1.98
N ALA A 70 2.80 -15.09 2.13
CA ALA A 70 3.56 -15.42 3.34
C ALA A 70 3.31 -14.40 4.47
N SER A 71 3.01 -13.15 4.11
CA SER A 71 2.87 -12.05 5.04
C SER A 71 2.00 -10.92 4.49
N THR A 72 1.37 -10.18 5.39
CA THR A 72 0.57 -8.98 5.11
C THR A 72 1.10 -7.79 5.91
N VAL A 73 0.77 -6.58 5.47
CA VAL A 73 1.08 -5.33 6.16
C VAL A 73 -0.20 -4.51 6.20
N GLN A 74 -0.66 -4.17 7.40
CA GLN A 74 -1.78 -3.25 7.58
C GLN A 74 -1.25 -1.86 7.89
N LEU A 75 -1.50 -0.91 6.97
CA LEU A 75 -1.03 0.45 7.07
C LEU A 75 -2.09 1.36 7.71
N LYS A 76 -1.67 2.25 8.62
CA LYS A 76 -2.52 3.28 9.23
C LYS A 76 -1.96 4.67 8.92
N LYS A 77 -2.83 5.62 8.58
CA LYS A 77 -2.47 7.04 8.39
C LYS A 77 -1.97 7.61 9.71
N ILE A 78 -0.78 8.19 9.70
CA ILE A 78 -0.22 8.92 10.83
C ILE A 78 -0.81 10.34 10.85
N ARG A 79 -1.22 10.80 12.02
CA ARG A 79 -1.64 12.18 12.27
C ARG A 79 -0.63 12.77 13.23
N TYR A 80 0.07 13.84 12.83
CA TYR A 80 0.90 14.59 13.74
C TYR A 80 -0.03 15.40 14.65
N ILE A 81 0.06 15.18 15.96
CA ILE A 81 -0.55 16.07 16.96
C ILE A 81 0.57 17.01 17.38
N PHE A 82 0.51 18.27 16.96
CA PHE A 82 1.34 19.32 17.56
C PHE A 82 0.73 19.59 18.94
N GLY A 83 1.53 19.37 19.99
CA GLY A 83 1.22 19.76 21.37
C GLY A 83 1.69 21.17 21.66
#